data_AF-A0A917KS48-F1
#
_entry.id   AF-A0A917KS48-F1
#
_cell.length_a   1.000
_cell.length_b   1.000
_cell.length_c   1.000
_cell.angle_alpha   90.00
_cell.angle_beta   90.00
_cell.angle_gamma   90.00
#
_symmetry.space_group_name_H-M   'P 1'
#
loop_
_entity.id
_entity.type
_entity.pdbx_description
1 polymer ?
#
loop_
_entity_poly.entity_id
_entity_poly.type
_entity_poly.pdbx_seq_one_letter_code
_entity_poly.pdbx_strand_id
1 'polypeptide(L)'
;MEWNDITTYGVWAYEQVWRCAESFFDWGGWAAFGKWLKDWQTLVSGVAAVLAAGCSVYFLSKQIRQADWHERARQRRRFAAARAILPLTLSQACDYAEMAIRELAPLVPAARMAPVPVNFSRPEPPPELVASLERMIEATDDPALIVVLSEIIIEMQVVAANIRQLVTVGRARTTDAQNIQAYMARAATIYARAEHLFPYARGEHATVGKLDLPALTTKALKIMSVSPHDYEVAYTLAANAKT
;
A
#
# COMPACT_ATOMS: atom_id res chain seq x y z
N MET A 1 -11.54 -9.43 105.85
CA MET A 1 -12.20 -8.13 105.73
C MET A 1 -11.81 -7.55 104.38
N GLU A 2 -12.34 -8.15 103.33
CA GLU A 2 -13.58 -7.74 102.62
C GLU A 2 -13.30 -6.61 101.64
N TRP A 3 -12.77 -7.02 100.48
CA TRP A 3 -12.68 -6.24 99.25
C TRP A 3 -13.73 -6.77 98.27
N ASN A 4 -15.00 -6.48 98.53
CA ASN A 4 -16.10 -6.90 97.68
C ASN A 4 -17.18 -5.82 97.80
N ASP A 5 -17.24 -4.86 96.85
CA ASP A 5 -18.43 -4.03 96.55
C ASP A 5 -18.13 -2.84 95.60
N ILE A 6 -17.41 -3.04 94.48
CA ILE A 6 -17.24 -1.95 93.48
C ILE A 6 -17.70 -2.35 92.06
N THR A 7 -18.05 -3.61 91.79
CA THR A 7 -18.33 -4.06 90.42
C THR A 7 -19.82 -4.03 90.00
N THR A 8 -20.76 -3.68 90.86
CA THR A 8 -22.20 -3.85 90.55
C THR A 8 -22.89 -2.62 89.94
N TYR A 9 -22.31 -1.41 90.06
CA TYR A 9 -22.94 -0.18 89.56
C TYR A 9 -22.50 0.26 88.14
N GLY A 10 -21.48 -0.39 87.57
CA GLY A 10 -20.98 -0.08 86.21
C GLY A 10 -21.69 -0.82 85.06
N VAL A 11 -22.36 -1.94 85.34
CA VAL A 11 -22.96 -2.79 84.30
C VAL A 11 -24.35 -2.28 83.87
N TRP A 12 -25.11 -1.69 84.79
CA TRP A 12 -26.45 -1.15 84.50
C TRP A 12 -26.45 0.13 83.66
N ALA A 13 -25.37 0.93 83.72
CA ALA A 13 -25.24 2.13 82.90
C ALA A 13 -24.93 1.83 81.43
N TYR A 14 -24.25 0.71 81.14
CA TYR A 14 -23.88 0.36 79.77
C TYR A 14 -25.02 -0.35 79.01
N GLU A 15 -25.83 -1.17 79.69
CA GLU A 15 -27.01 -1.80 79.06
C GLU A 15 -28.11 -0.79 78.69
N GLN A 16 -28.25 0.30 79.45
CA GLN A 16 -29.30 1.29 79.22
C GLN A 16 -28.95 2.25 78.05
N VAL A 17 -27.66 2.53 77.85
CA VAL A 17 -27.18 3.32 76.69
C VAL A 17 -27.27 2.52 75.38
N TRP A 18 -27.00 1.21 75.41
CA TRP A 18 -27.14 0.37 74.22
C TRP A 18 -28.60 0.21 73.75
N ARG A 19 -29.56 0.11 74.67
CA ARG A 19 -30.99 0.05 74.31
C ARG A 19 -31.52 1.37 73.72
N CYS A 20 -30.96 2.52 74.09
CA CYS A 20 -31.29 3.80 73.48
C CYS A 20 -30.58 4.03 72.13
N ALA A 21 -29.38 3.48 71.94
CA ALA A 21 -28.70 3.51 70.64
C ALA A 21 -29.40 2.63 69.60
N GLU A 22 -29.93 1.47 70.01
CA GLU A 22 -30.73 0.60 69.14
C GLU A 22 -32.10 1.22 68.80
N SER A 23 -32.73 1.95 69.73
CA SER A 23 -33.98 2.67 69.47
C SER A 23 -33.81 3.99 68.70
N PHE A 24 -32.60 4.54 68.61
CA PHE A 24 -32.28 5.67 67.74
C PHE A 24 -31.96 5.22 66.30
N PHE A 25 -31.51 3.96 66.16
CA PHE A 25 -31.40 3.23 64.90
C PHE A 25 -32.69 2.46 64.54
N ASP A 26 -33.81 2.77 65.20
CA ASP A 26 -35.12 2.13 65.01
C ASP A 26 -35.75 2.61 63.70
N TRP A 27 -35.33 1.93 62.63
CA TRP A 27 -36.18 1.17 61.72
C TRP A 27 -37.19 1.91 60.82
N GLY A 28 -37.87 2.96 61.27
CA GLY A 28 -38.89 3.66 60.48
C GLY A 28 -38.31 4.53 59.36
N GLY A 29 -37.28 5.33 59.69
CA GLY A 29 -36.63 6.25 58.74
C GLY A 29 -35.79 5.52 57.69
N TRP A 30 -35.01 4.52 58.10
CA TRP A 30 -34.18 3.72 57.18
C TRP A 30 -34.99 2.76 56.31
N ALA A 31 -36.09 2.18 56.82
CA ALA A 31 -36.99 1.38 55.99
C ALA A 31 -37.76 2.25 54.99
N ALA A 32 -38.22 3.44 55.40
CA ALA A 32 -38.87 4.39 54.49
C ALA A 32 -37.90 4.95 53.44
N PHE A 33 -36.68 5.32 53.83
CA PHE A 33 -35.62 5.75 52.92
C PHE A 33 -35.19 4.61 51.99
N GLY A 34 -35.03 3.39 52.49
CA GLY A 34 -34.71 2.21 51.69
C GLY A 34 -35.82 1.84 50.70
N LYS A 35 -37.09 2.02 51.07
CA LYS A 35 -38.24 1.83 50.16
C LYS A 35 -38.31 2.93 49.10
N TRP A 36 -38.14 4.19 49.49
CA TRP A 36 -38.04 5.31 48.55
C TRP A 36 -36.87 5.13 47.58
N LEU A 37 -35.70 4.77 48.09
CA LEU A 37 -34.51 4.54 47.26
C LEU A 37 -34.69 3.33 46.33
N LYS A 38 -35.40 2.27 46.76
CA LYS A 38 -35.82 1.15 45.89
C LYS A 38 -36.79 1.58 44.80
N ASP A 39 -37.77 2.43 45.12
CA ASP A 39 -38.76 2.92 44.16
C ASP A 39 -38.09 3.82 43.09
N TRP A 40 -37.03 4.56 43.47
CA TRP A 40 -36.21 5.37 42.54
C TRP A 40 -35.04 4.63 41.91
N GLN A 41 -34.65 3.46 42.43
CA GLN A 41 -33.48 2.69 41.99
C GLN A 41 -33.58 2.31 40.51
N THR A 42 -34.77 1.93 40.04
CA THR A 42 -34.99 1.55 38.64
C THR A 42 -34.75 2.72 37.70
N LEU A 43 -35.25 3.92 38.05
CA LEU A 43 -35.06 5.14 37.26
C LEU A 43 -33.59 5.57 37.24
N VAL A 44 -32.92 5.56 38.40
CA VAL A 44 -31.48 5.88 38.49
C VAL A 44 -30.64 4.90 37.68
N SER A 45 -30.95 3.60 37.75
CA SER A 45 -30.23 2.58 36.97
C SER A 45 -30.43 2.75 35.45
N GLY A 46 -31.64 3.12 35.02
CA GLY A 46 -31.94 3.41 33.62
C GLY A 46 -31.16 4.62 33.10
N VAL A 47 -31.13 5.72 33.86
CA VAL A 47 -30.34 6.92 33.49
C VAL A 47 -28.85 6.58 33.46
N ALA A 48 -28.33 5.88 34.46
CA ALA A 48 -26.93 5.46 34.49
C ALA A 48 -26.57 4.57 33.30
N ALA A 49 -27.45 3.64 32.90
CA ALA A 49 -27.25 2.79 31.73
C ALA A 49 -27.20 3.58 30.43
N VAL A 50 -28.11 4.55 30.23
CA VAL A 50 -28.12 5.42 29.05
C VAL A 50 -26.86 6.29 29.00
N LEU A 51 -26.44 6.86 30.14
CA LEU A 51 -25.20 7.63 30.23
C LEU A 51 -23.98 6.75 29.94
N ALA A 52 -23.92 5.54 30.50
CA ALA A 52 -22.83 4.60 30.24
C ALA A 52 -22.77 4.20 28.76
N ALA A 53 -23.92 3.95 28.13
CA ALA A 53 -24.03 3.67 26.70
C ALA A 53 -23.58 4.86 25.86
N GLY A 54 -24.04 6.08 26.18
CA GLY A 54 -23.63 7.31 25.51
C GLY A 54 -22.13 7.57 25.60
N CYS A 55 -21.56 7.43 26.80
CA CYS A 55 -20.10 7.51 27.01
C CYS A 55 -19.35 6.47 26.20
N SER A 56 -19.83 5.23 26.17
CA SER A 56 -19.19 4.13 25.40
C SER A 56 -19.16 4.44 23.91
N VAL A 57 -20.27 4.91 23.33
CA VAL A 57 -20.35 5.30 21.91
C VAL A 57 -19.41 6.46 21.60
N TYR A 58 -19.33 7.45 22.50
CA TYR A 58 -18.43 8.59 22.34
C TYR A 58 -16.95 8.16 22.32
N PHE A 59 -16.54 7.33 23.29
CA PHE A 59 -15.15 6.84 23.34
C PHE A 59 -14.81 5.94 22.16
N LEU A 60 -15.72 5.06 21.74
CA LEU A 60 -15.53 4.21 20.56
C LEU A 60 -15.36 5.07 19.29
N SER A 61 -16.20 6.08 19.11
CA SER A 61 -16.11 7.01 17.99
C SER A 61 -14.78 7.77 17.97
N LYS A 62 -14.28 8.18 19.15
CA LYS A 62 -12.97 8.84 19.28
C LYS A 62 -11.83 7.90 18.92
N GLN A 63 -11.90 6.63 19.34
CA GLN A 63 -10.88 5.62 19.02
C GLN A 63 -10.83 5.33 17.52
N ILE A 64 -11.98 5.19 16.85
CA ILE A 64 -12.05 4.98 15.39
C ILE A 64 -11.38 6.15 14.65
N ARG A 65 -11.73 7.39 15.00
CA ARG A 65 -11.11 8.58 14.39
C ARG A 65 -9.60 8.64 14.59
N GLN A 66 -9.13 8.23 15.76
CA GLN A 66 -7.70 8.20 16.05
C GLN A 66 -6.99 7.09 15.25
N ALA A 67 -7.60 5.92 15.12
CA ALA A 67 -7.09 4.83 14.29
C ALA A 67 -7.02 5.24 12.81
N ASP A 68 -8.06 5.88 12.28
CA ASP A 68 -8.10 6.39 10.92
C ASP A 68 -7.02 7.45 10.67
N TRP A 69 -6.78 8.33 11.65
CA TRP A 69 -5.73 9.35 11.55
C TRP A 69 -4.34 8.72 11.50
N HIS A 70 -4.06 7.73 12.36
CA HIS A 70 -2.80 6.99 12.37
C HIS A 70 -2.56 6.24 11.08
N GLU A 71 -3.60 5.59 10.54
CA GLU A 71 -3.47 4.83 9.29
C GLU A 71 -3.23 5.78 8.10
N ARG A 72 -3.95 6.90 8.01
CA ARG A 72 -3.69 7.93 6.98
C ARG A 72 -2.27 8.49 7.11
N ALA A 73 -1.78 8.74 8.32
CA ALA A 73 -0.42 9.22 8.55
C ALA A 73 0.63 8.16 8.17
N ARG A 74 0.34 6.87 8.38
CA ARG A 74 1.18 5.75 7.94
C ARG A 74 1.21 5.63 6.42
N GLN A 75 0.04 5.69 5.76
CA GLN A 75 -0.07 5.64 4.29
C GLN A 75 0.69 6.80 3.63
N ARG A 76 0.54 8.04 4.14
CA ARG A 76 1.29 9.21 3.64
C ARG A 76 2.81 9.04 3.75
N ARG A 77 3.30 8.47 4.86
CA ARG A 77 4.73 8.20 5.05
C ARG A 77 5.23 7.13 4.08
N ARG A 78 4.46 6.07 3.86
CA ARG A 78 4.76 5.03 2.86
C ARG A 78 4.82 5.59 1.45
N PHE A 79 3.81 6.39 1.07
CA PHE A 79 3.77 7.06 -0.23
C PHE A 79 4.96 7.99 -0.44
N ALA A 80 5.28 8.83 0.56
CA ALA A 80 6.42 9.73 0.47
C ALA A 80 7.74 8.97 0.31
N ALA A 81 7.94 7.89 1.06
CA ALA A 81 9.13 7.05 0.95
C ALA A 81 9.22 6.34 -0.40
N ALA A 82 8.11 5.77 -0.91
CA ALA A 82 8.07 5.13 -2.21
C ALA A 82 8.34 6.13 -3.34
N ARG A 83 7.71 7.31 -3.29
CA ARG A 83 7.91 8.38 -4.27
C ARG A 83 9.35 8.90 -4.28
N ALA A 84 10.02 8.98 -3.12
CA ALA A 84 11.41 9.41 -3.05
C ALA A 84 12.39 8.46 -3.78
N ILE A 85 12.05 7.17 -3.87
CA ILE A 85 12.87 6.15 -4.54
C ILE A 85 12.47 6.02 -6.03
N LEU A 86 11.25 6.44 -6.38
CA LEU A 86 10.69 6.26 -7.73
C LEU A 86 11.61 6.74 -8.86
N PRO A 87 12.30 7.91 -8.82
CA PRO A 87 13.20 8.30 -9.90
C PRO A 87 14.31 7.26 -10.16
N LEU A 88 14.91 6.71 -9.10
CA LEU A 88 15.94 5.68 -9.22
C LEU A 88 15.37 4.40 -9.84
N THR A 89 14.19 3.99 -9.40
CA THR A 89 13.48 2.83 -9.94
C THR A 89 13.13 3.01 -11.43
N LEU A 90 12.69 4.20 -11.83
CA LEU A 90 12.39 4.51 -13.24
C LEU A 90 13.66 4.51 -14.10
N SER A 91 14.79 5.01 -13.59
CA SER A 91 16.08 4.89 -14.27
C SER A 91 16.47 3.43 -14.49
N GLN A 92 16.29 2.55 -13.51
CA GLN A 92 16.55 1.11 -13.68
C GLN A 92 15.64 0.47 -14.75
N ALA A 93 14.38 0.91 -14.87
CA ALA A 93 13.50 0.46 -15.96
C ALA A 93 13.99 0.92 -17.34
N CYS A 94 14.45 2.17 -17.44
CA CYS A 94 15.10 2.68 -18.65
C CYS A 94 16.35 1.86 -19.00
N ASP A 95 17.24 1.63 -18.03
CA ASP A 95 18.48 0.86 -18.23
C ASP A 95 18.21 -0.57 -18.72
N TYR A 96 17.18 -1.22 -18.16
CA TYR A 96 16.75 -2.54 -18.61
C TYR A 96 16.25 -2.52 -20.06
N ALA A 97 15.41 -1.54 -20.42
CA ALA A 97 14.90 -1.39 -21.78
C ALA A 97 16.02 -1.13 -22.80
N GLU A 98 16.98 -0.26 -22.45
CA GLU A 98 18.17 0.02 -23.28
C GLU A 98 19.02 -1.23 -23.47
N MET A 99 19.28 -1.96 -22.38
CA MET A 99 20.03 -3.22 -22.42
C MET A 99 19.32 -4.25 -23.31
N ALA A 100 18.01 -4.38 -23.20
CA ALA A 100 17.22 -5.28 -24.04
C ALA A 100 17.36 -4.95 -25.53
N ILE A 101 17.26 -3.67 -25.91
CA ILE A 101 17.42 -3.26 -27.30
C ILE A 101 18.86 -3.44 -27.78
N ARG A 102 19.85 -3.14 -26.95
CA ARG A 102 21.28 -3.31 -27.28
C ARG A 102 21.61 -4.77 -27.59
N GLU A 103 21.06 -5.72 -26.85
CA GLU A 103 21.26 -7.15 -27.10
C GLU A 103 20.44 -7.66 -28.29
N LEU A 104 19.25 -7.11 -28.55
CA LEU A 104 18.37 -7.52 -29.65
C LEU A 104 18.78 -6.95 -31.02
N ALA A 105 19.31 -5.72 -31.07
CA ALA A 105 19.58 -5.00 -32.31
C ALA A 105 20.55 -5.76 -33.25
N PRO A 106 21.69 -6.32 -32.77
CA PRO A 106 22.59 -7.10 -33.62
C PRO A 106 21.96 -8.39 -34.17
N LEU A 107 20.91 -8.90 -33.54
CA LEU A 107 20.24 -10.14 -33.95
C LEU A 107 19.33 -9.92 -35.17
N VAL A 108 18.86 -8.70 -35.42
CA VAL A 108 17.98 -8.39 -36.56
C VAL A 108 18.65 -8.67 -37.91
N PRO A 109 19.84 -8.14 -38.24
CA PRO A 109 20.51 -8.46 -39.50
C PRO A 109 20.92 -9.94 -39.57
N ALA A 110 21.32 -10.55 -38.45
CA ALA A 110 21.66 -11.97 -38.41
C ALA A 110 20.44 -12.86 -38.78
N ALA A 111 19.27 -12.56 -38.20
CA ALA A 111 18.02 -13.26 -38.46
C ALA A 111 17.54 -13.17 -39.92
N ARG A 112 17.95 -12.13 -40.67
CA ARG A 112 17.62 -11.99 -42.10
C ARG A 112 18.43 -12.94 -42.98
N MET A 113 19.65 -13.30 -42.56
CA MET A 113 20.57 -14.12 -43.37
C MET A 113 20.52 -15.60 -43.01
N ALA A 114 20.32 -15.91 -41.73
CA ALA A 114 20.36 -17.27 -41.20
C ALA A 114 19.61 -17.35 -39.85
N PRO A 115 19.29 -18.56 -39.36
CA PRO A 115 18.82 -18.73 -37.99
C PRO A 115 19.84 -18.11 -37.01
N VAL A 116 19.34 -17.30 -36.06
CA VAL A 116 20.17 -16.51 -35.13
C VAL A 116 21.10 -17.40 -34.30
N PRO A 117 22.42 -17.13 -34.25
CA PRO A 117 23.33 -17.88 -33.41
C PRO A 117 23.07 -17.67 -31.91
N VAL A 118 23.19 -18.75 -31.14
CA VAL A 118 22.67 -18.94 -29.75
C VAL A 118 23.49 -18.20 -28.67
N ASN A 119 24.51 -17.43 -29.04
CA ASN A 119 25.43 -16.81 -28.09
C ASN A 119 25.10 -15.32 -27.85
N PHE A 120 23.89 -15.02 -27.39
CA PHE A 120 23.52 -13.67 -26.95
C PHE A 120 23.36 -13.63 -25.43
N SER A 121 23.75 -12.51 -24.82
CA SER A 121 23.60 -12.31 -23.38
C SER A 121 22.15 -12.00 -23.06
N ARG A 122 21.49 -12.79 -22.22
CA ARG A 122 20.10 -12.60 -21.88
C ARG A 122 19.97 -11.47 -20.83
N PRO A 123 19.41 -10.30 -21.17
CA PRO A 123 19.10 -9.28 -20.17
C PRO A 123 18.03 -9.83 -19.22
N GLU A 124 18.30 -9.75 -17.93
CA GLU A 124 17.33 -10.11 -16.89
C GLU A 124 16.86 -8.85 -16.17
N PRO A 125 15.56 -8.69 -15.92
CA PRO A 125 15.06 -7.54 -15.18
C PRO A 125 15.57 -7.60 -13.74
N PRO A 126 16.06 -6.48 -13.17
CA PRO A 126 16.48 -6.46 -11.77
C PRO A 126 15.30 -6.83 -10.85
N PRO A 127 15.44 -7.80 -9.93
CA PRO A 127 14.32 -8.20 -9.06
C PRO A 127 13.85 -7.06 -8.16
N GLU A 128 14.75 -6.15 -7.77
CA GLU A 128 14.44 -4.98 -6.94
C GLU A 128 13.57 -3.96 -7.68
N LEU A 129 13.60 -3.94 -9.01
CA LEU A 129 12.81 -3.03 -9.83
C LEU A 129 11.32 -3.32 -9.67
N VAL A 130 10.92 -4.59 -9.83
CA VAL A 130 9.51 -5.02 -9.69
C VAL A 130 8.98 -4.71 -8.29
N ALA A 131 9.73 -5.11 -7.26
CA ALA A 131 9.33 -4.88 -5.87
C ALA A 131 9.25 -3.38 -5.51
N SER A 132 10.02 -2.51 -6.19
CA SER A 132 9.95 -1.07 -5.98
C SER A 132 8.74 -0.43 -6.67
N LEU A 133 8.38 -0.89 -7.87
CA LEU A 133 7.18 -0.45 -8.57
C LEU A 133 5.91 -0.93 -7.83
N GLU A 134 5.88 -2.17 -7.35
CA GLU A 134 4.78 -2.71 -6.54
C GLU A 134 4.55 -1.88 -5.26
N ARG A 135 5.62 -1.56 -4.52
CA ARG A 135 5.53 -0.70 -3.32
C ARG A 135 4.95 0.68 -3.64
N MET A 136 5.24 1.24 -4.82
CA MET A 136 4.66 2.51 -5.24
C MET A 136 3.17 2.38 -5.60
N ILE A 137 2.79 1.29 -6.28
CA ILE A 137 1.39 0.95 -6.59
C ILE A 137 0.56 0.78 -5.31
N GLU A 138 1.08 0.05 -4.33
CA GLU A 138 0.40 -0.16 -3.03
C GLU A 138 0.23 1.14 -2.23
N ALA A 139 1.16 2.07 -2.39
CA ALA A 139 1.18 3.29 -1.58
C ALA A 139 0.39 4.46 -2.19
N THR A 140 0.00 4.38 -3.47
CA THR A 140 -0.67 5.46 -4.19
C THR A 140 -2.15 5.18 -4.38
N ASP A 141 -2.97 6.23 -4.32
CA ASP A 141 -4.39 6.18 -4.66
C ASP A 141 -4.68 6.74 -6.08
N ASP A 142 -3.64 7.18 -6.82
CA ASP A 142 -3.79 7.74 -8.17
C ASP A 142 -3.95 6.62 -9.22
N PRO A 143 -5.15 6.44 -9.81
CA PRO A 143 -5.40 5.35 -10.76
C PRO A 143 -4.58 5.48 -12.04
N ALA A 144 -4.27 6.71 -12.49
CA ALA A 144 -3.48 6.90 -13.70
C ALA A 144 -2.04 6.42 -13.49
N LEU A 145 -1.45 6.71 -12.32
CA LEU A 145 -0.13 6.21 -11.95
C LEU A 145 -0.11 4.68 -11.84
N ILE A 146 -1.11 4.09 -11.18
CA ILE A 146 -1.22 2.64 -11.01
C ILE A 146 -1.22 1.93 -12.37
N VAL A 147 -2.02 2.43 -13.32
CA VAL A 147 -2.08 1.86 -14.68
C VAL A 147 -0.70 1.91 -15.35
N VAL A 148 -0.03 3.06 -15.37
CA VAL A 148 1.27 3.19 -16.06
C VAL A 148 2.35 2.31 -15.41
N LEU A 149 2.42 2.26 -14.08
CA LEU A 149 3.39 1.41 -13.37
C LEU A 149 3.12 -0.09 -13.61
N SER A 150 1.84 -0.49 -13.63
CA SER A 150 1.45 -1.88 -13.90
C SER A 150 1.81 -2.29 -15.34
N GLU A 151 1.58 -1.41 -16.31
CA GLU A 151 1.96 -1.63 -17.72
C GLU A 151 3.49 -1.77 -17.89
N ILE A 152 4.30 -1.03 -17.13
CA ILE A 152 5.76 -1.22 -17.11
C ILE A 152 6.12 -2.62 -16.65
N ILE A 153 5.52 -3.11 -15.55
CA ILE A 153 5.78 -4.47 -15.03
C ILE A 153 5.37 -5.53 -16.05
N ILE A 154 4.17 -5.41 -16.62
CA ILE A 154 3.63 -6.36 -17.59
C ILE A 154 4.53 -6.43 -18.84
N GLU A 155 4.85 -5.28 -19.45
CA GLU A 155 5.69 -5.26 -20.65
C GLU A 155 7.10 -5.78 -20.37
N MET A 156 7.68 -5.46 -19.20
CA MET A 156 8.98 -5.98 -18.80
C MET A 156 9.00 -7.51 -18.70
N GLN A 157 7.97 -8.10 -18.08
CA GLN A 157 7.83 -9.55 -17.97
C GLN A 157 7.64 -10.20 -19.35
N VAL A 158 6.83 -9.59 -20.22
CA VAL A 158 6.60 -10.08 -21.59
C VAL A 158 7.89 -10.04 -22.41
N VAL A 159 8.64 -8.92 -22.37
CA VAL A 159 9.94 -8.81 -23.04
C VAL A 159 10.93 -9.85 -22.48
N ALA A 160 11.02 -10.01 -21.16
CA ALA A 160 11.91 -10.99 -20.54
C ALA A 160 11.56 -12.45 -20.94
N ALA A 161 10.27 -12.77 -21.05
CA ALA A 161 9.78 -14.08 -21.48
C ALA A 161 10.07 -14.34 -22.97
N ASN A 162 9.81 -13.34 -23.83
CA ASN A 162 10.11 -13.40 -25.26
C ASN A 162 11.60 -13.59 -25.52
N ILE A 163 12.45 -12.83 -24.83
CA ILE A 163 13.91 -12.98 -24.91
C ILE A 163 14.34 -14.36 -24.42
N ARG A 164 13.75 -14.87 -23.33
CA ARG A 164 14.01 -16.25 -22.87
C ARG A 164 13.66 -17.27 -23.94
N GLN A 165 12.54 -17.08 -24.62
CA GLN A 165 12.09 -17.96 -25.70
C GLN A 165 13.08 -17.95 -26.87
N LEU A 166 13.70 -16.81 -27.21
CA LEU A 166 14.74 -16.73 -28.24
C LEU A 166 15.93 -17.66 -27.95
N VAL A 167 16.39 -17.70 -26.70
CA VAL A 167 17.50 -18.59 -26.29
C VAL A 167 17.13 -20.07 -26.45
N THR A 168 15.94 -20.44 -25.99
CA THR A 168 15.48 -21.83 -26.00
C THR A 168 15.15 -22.31 -27.41
N VAL A 169 14.43 -21.49 -28.17
CA VAL A 169 13.93 -21.82 -29.52
C VAL A 169 15.00 -21.65 -30.59
N GLY A 170 15.99 -20.77 -30.41
CA GLY A 170 17.13 -20.62 -31.33
C GLY A 170 17.91 -21.91 -31.59
N ARG A 171 17.69 -22.95 -30.77
CA ARG A 171 18.22 -24.31 -31.00
C ARG A 171 17.37 -25.19 -31.93
N ALA A 172 16.11 -24.84 -32.19
CA ALA A 172 15.13 -25.69 -32.86
C ALA A 172 14.24 -25.01 -33.92
N ARG A 173 14.07 -23.67 -33.92
CA ARG A 173 13.32 -22.93 -34.95
C ARG A 173 13.98 -21.60 -35.30
N THR A 174 13.82 -21.19 -36.55
CA THR A 174 14.12 -19.86 -37.06
C THR A 174 13.25 -18.82 -36.38
N THR A 175 13.86 -17.93 -35.59
CA THR A 175 13.21 -16.70 -35.16
C THR A 175 13.29 -15.69 -36.29
N ASP A 176 12.14 -15.15 -36.71
CA ASP A 176 12.06 -14.08 -37.71
C ASP A 176 12.53 -12.73 -37.15
N ALA A 177 13.23 -11.94 -37.98
CA ALA A 177 13.63 -10.57 -37.72
C ALA A 177 12.45 -9.66 -37.32
N GLN A 178 11.24 -9.97 -37.79
CA GLN A 178 10.02 -9.23 -37.40
C GLN A 178 9.70 -9.38 -35.91
N ASN A 179 9.86 -10.59 -35.34
CA ASN A 179 9.62 -10.83 -33.91
C ASN A 179 10.64 -10.10 -33.04
N ILE A 180 11.91 -10.11 -33.44
CA ILE A 180 12.98 -9.39 -32.73
C ILE A 180 12.66 -7.88 -32.70
N GLN A 181 12.28 -7.31 -33.85
CA GLN A 181 11.85 -5.91 -33.94
C GLN A 181 10.59 -5.61 -33.09
N ALA A 182 9.64 -6.54 -33.01
CA ALA A 182 8.49 -6.40 -32.13
C ALA A 182 8.89 -6.36 -30.65
N TYR A 183 9.88 -7.14 -30.24
CA TYR A 183 10.42 -7.11 -28.88
C TYR A 183 11.17 -5.80 -28.60
N MET A 184 11.92 -5.28 -29.58
CA MET A 184 12.56 -3.97 -29.49
C MET A 184 11.51 -2.85 -29.32
N ALA A 185 10.42 -2.87 -30.10
CA ALA A 185 9.34 -1.88 -29.96
C ALA A 185 8.71 -1.92 -28.55
N ARG A 186 8.51 -3.11 -27.97
CA ARG A 186 8.01 -3.26 -26.59
C ARG A 186 9.00 -2.75 -25.55
N ALA A 187 10.30 -3.05 -25.70
CA ALA A 187 11.32 -2.49 -24.83
C ALA A 187 11.35 -0.95 -24.88
N ALA A 188 11.20 -0.37 -26.08
CA ALA A 188 11.07 1.08 -26.22
C ALA A 188 9.80 1.65 -25.56
N THR A 189 8.69 0.89 -25.54
CA THR A 189 7.49 1.27 -24.80
C THR A 189 7.74 1.32 -23.29
N ILE A 190 8.51 0.38 -22.73
CA ILE A 190 8.91 0.40 -21.31
C ILE A 190 9.69 1.69 -21.01
N TYR A 191 10.67 2.00 -21.85
CA TYR A 191 11.47 3.23 -21.73
C TYR A 191 10.59 4.49 -21.77
N ALA A 192 9.71 4.58 -22.77
CA ALA A 192 8.80 5.71 -22.96
C ALA A 192 7.87 5.94 -21.75
N ARG A 193 7.31 4.85 -21.19
CA ARG A 193 6.47 4.93 -19.98
C ARG A 193 7.26 5.37 -18.76
N ALA A 194 8.47 4.82 -18.57
CA ALA A 194 9.34 5.22 -17.47
C ALA A 194 9.76 6.69 -17.58
N GLU A 195 10.12 7.14 -18.79
CA GLU A 195 10.51 8.53 -19.07
C GLU A 195 9.36 9.50 -18.74
N HIS A 196 8.14 9.16 -19.16
CA HIS A 196 6.92 9.96 -18.91
C HIS A 196 6.63 10.18 -17.43
N LEU A 197 7.03 9.24 -16.56
CA LEU A 197 6.78 9.33 -15.12
C LEU A 197 7.80 10.19 -14.37
N PHE A 198 8.92 10.58 -14.97
CA PHE A 198 9.95 11.36 -14.26
C PHE A 198 9.46 12.71 -13.72
N PRO A 199 8.71 13.55 -14.47
CA PRO A 199 8.21 14.83 -13.93
C PRO A 199 7.34 14.62 -12.67
N TYR A 200 6.51 13.57 -12.68
CA TYR A 200 5.73 13.20 -11.51
C TYR A 200 6.63 12.72 -10.36
N ALA A 201 7.58 11.82 -10.63
CA ALA A 201 8.47 11.26 -9.64
C ALA A 201 9.33 12.34 -8.95
N ARG A 202 9.76 13.36 -9.70
CA ARG A 202 10.55 14.50 -9.21
C ARG A 202 9.73 15.56 -8.45
N GLY A 203 8.40 15.41 -8.40
CA GLY A 203 7.56 16.41 -7.74
C GLY A 203 7.27 17.66 -8.58
N GLU A 204 7.64 17.67 -9.86
CA GLU A 204 7.35 18.78 -10.78
C GLU A 204 5.84 18.84 -11.07
N HIS A 205 5.20 17.67 -11.23
CA HIS A 205 3.77 17.55 -11.47
C HIS A 205 3.05 16.84 -10.31
N ALA A 206 1.84 17.32 -9.99
CA ALA A 206 1.00 16.72 -8.94
C ALA A 206 0.32 15.42 -9.39
N THR A 207 0.05 15.28 -10.68
CA THR A 207 -0.61 14.13 -11.31
C THR A 207 0.17 13.66 -12.53
N VAL A 208 -0.05 12.41 -12.94
CA VAL A 208 0.52 11.88 -14.18
C VAL A 208 -0.15 12.56 -15.39
N GLY A 209 0.65 13.12 -16.29
CA GLY A 209 0.15 13.76 -17.51
C GLY A 209 -0.46 12.76 -18.49
N LYS A 210 -1.22 13.25 -19.48
CA LYS A 210 -1.70 12.40 -20.58
C LYS A 210 -0.50 11.82 -21.33
N LEU A 211 -0.52 10.51 -21.51
CA LEU A 211 0.55 9.79 -22.18
C LEU A 211 0.30 9.74 -23.69
N ASP A 212 1.23 10.29 -24.48
CA ASP A 212 1.27 10.13 -25.94
C ASP A 212 2.28 9.05 -26.32
N LEU A 213 1.86 7.80 -26.16
CA LEU A 213 2.74 6.64 -26.25
C LEU A 213 3.39 6.49 -27.64
N PRO A 214 2.69 6.64 -28.78
CA PRO A 214 3.31 6.49 -30.09
C PRO A 214 4.50 7.44 -30.34
N ALA A 215 4.34 8.70 -29.97
CA ALA A 215 5.38 9.71 -30.12
C ALA A 215 6.57 9.42 -29.21
N LEU A 216 6.31 9.07 -27.95
CA LEU A 216 7.35 8.77 -26.96
C LEU A 216 8.11 7.47 -27.28
N THR A 217 7.44 6.41 -27.71
CA THR A 217 8.11 5.15 -28.10
C THR A 217 9.00 5.36 -29.32
N THR A 218 8.55 6.16 -30.29
CA THR A 218 9.35 6.55 -31.46
C THR A 218 10.58 7.37 -31.05
N LYS A 219 10.42 8.30 -30.10
CA LYS A 219 11.53 9.06 -29.52
C LYS A 219 12.52 8.14 -28.80
N ALA A 220 12.02 7.18 -28.01
CA ALA A 220 12.84 6.22 -27.27
C ALA A 220 13.70 5.36 -28.22
N LEU A 221 13.12 4.84 -29.32
CA LEU A 221 13.89 4.11 -30.34
C LEU A 221 15.04 4.94 -30.91
N LYS A 222 14.82 6.24 -31.17
CA LYS A 222 15.88 7.15 -31.63
C LYS A 222 16.98 7.36 -30.58
N ILE A 223 16.61 7.55 -29.32
CA ILE A 223 17.58 7.70 -28.20
C ILE A 223 18.47 6.46 -28.11
N MET A 224 17.90 5.27 -28.29
CA MET A 224 18.62 3.99 -28.26
C MET A 224 19.34 3.66 -29.57
N SER A 225 19.57 4.64 -30.43
CA SER A 225 20.31 4.51 -31.70
C SER A 225 19.73 3.49 -32.68
N VAL A 226 18.41 3.25 -32.64
CA VAL A 226 17.70 2.37 -33.58
C VAL A 226 17.28 3.19 -34.80
N SER A 227 17.92 2.95 -35.96
CA SER A 227 17.63 3.67 -37.21
C SER A 227 16.27 3.29 -37.81
N PRO A 228 15.42 4.24 -38.26
CA PRO A 228 14.15 3.93 -38.91
C PRO A 228 14.29 3.05 -40.17
N HIS A 229 15.37 3.24 -40.93
CA HIS A 229 15.62 2.51 -42.17
C HIS A 229 15.89 1.02 -41.92
N ASP A 230 16.64 0.71 -40.86
CA ASP A 230 17.07 -0.67 -40.60
C ASP A 230 16.01 -1.46 -39.81
N TYR A 231 15.13 -0.76 -39.11
CA TYR A 231 14.16 -1.32 -38.16
C TYR A 231 12.72 -0.83 -38.41
N GLU A 232 12.28 -0.85 -39.67
CA GLU A 232 10.96 -0.34 -40.11
C GLU A 232 9.78 -0.94 -39.31
N VAL A 233 9.83 -2.25 -39.00
CA VAL A 233 8.76 -2.93 -38.26
C VAL A 233 8.69 -2.41 -36.83
N ALA A 234 9.83 -2.16 -36.18
CA ALA A 234 9.86 -1.61 -34.83
C ALA A 234 9.21 -0.21 -34.78
N TYR A 235 9.51 0.64 -35.77
CA TYR A 235 8.91 1.99 -35.87
C TYR A 235 7.42 1.94 -36.22
N THR A 236 7.00 1.03 -37.09
CA THR A 236 5.59 0.83 -37.41
C THR A 236 4.79 0.38 -36.19
N LEU A 237 5.35 -0.54 -35.39
CA LEU A 237 4.72 -0.98 -34.14
C LEU A 237 4.73 0.13 -33.08
N ALA A 238 5.80 0.91 -32.99
CA ALA A 238 5.87 2.07 -32.10
C ALA A 238 4.81 3.12 -32.45
N ALA A 239 4.59 3.42 -33.73
CA ALA A 239 3.57 4.36 -34.19
C ALA A 239 2.13 3.90 -33.88
N ASN A 240 1.92 2.59 -33.73
CA ASN A 240 0.62 1.98 -33.45
C ASN A 240 0.47 1.55 -31.97
N ALA A 241 1.37 1.98 -31.08
CA ALA A 241 1.31 1.62 -29.67
C ALA A 241 0.03 2.18 -29.03
N LYS A 242 -0.70 1.32 -28.30
CA LYS A 242 -1.95 1.72 -27.64
C LYS A 242 -1.65 2.55 -26.39
N THR A 243 -2.23 3.75 -26.32
CA THR A 243 -2.20 4.63 -25.13
C THR A 243 -2.94 4.02 -23.96
#